data_AF-A0A1G8YJM1-F1
#
_entry.id   AF-A0A1G8YJM1-F1
#
_cell.length_a   1.000
_cell.length_b   1.000
_cell.length_c   1.000
_cell.angle_alpha   90.00
_cell.angle_beta   90.00
_cell.angle_gamma   90.00
#
_symmetry.space_group_name_H-M   'P 1'
#
loop_
_entity.id
_entity.type
_entity.pdbx_description
1 polymer ?
#
loop_
_entity_poly.entity_id
_entity_poly.type
_entity_poly.pdbx_seq_one_letter_code
_entity_poly.pdbx_strand_id
1 'polypeptide(L)'
;MQTTSAERHESNDLEQRDVRALTEYMTTLPLGGDVYSVTTQSGSEYRVDAREGRCTCPDKQYNLEDGELCKHERRVRFATGQWAIPAWVDADEVDAQLGEHIEETPKVAATDGGVTLEEFGGDDRDDDRPEDCDCSPLFEDLACWPCYRDGFETPNPNATGGG
;
A
#
# COMPACT_ATOMS: atom_id res chain seq x y z
N MET A 1 -2.18 8.87 -46.83
CA MET A 1 -3.61 8.60 -46.64
C MET A 1 -3.74 7.68 -45.44
N GLN A 2 -4.55 8.12 -44.47
CA GLN A 2 -4.72 7.55 -43.13
C GLN A 2 -5.57 6.28 -43.16
N THR A 3 -5.33 5.39 -42.20
CA THR A 3 -6.32 4.69 -41.34
C THR A 3 -5.49 4.02 -40.23
N THR A 4 -5.21 4.62 -39.07
CA THR A 4 -6.04 4.69 -37.84
C THR A 4 -6.88 3.43 -37.57
N SER A 5 -6.29 2.47 -36.85
CA SER A 5 -7.04 1.56 -36.00
C SER A 5 -6.60 1.82 -34.57
N ALA A 6 -7.46 2.50 -33.82
CA ALA A 6 -7.39 2.54 -32.36
C ALA A 6 -7.74 1.14 -31.86
N GLU A 7 -6.73 0.33 -31.57
CA GLU A 7 -6.91 -0.91 -30.84
C GLU A 7 -7.10 -0.53 -29.37
N ARG A 8 -8.33 -0.70 -28.88
CA ARG A 8 -8.58 -0.69 -27.43
C ARG A 8 -7.79 -1.87 -26.85
N HIS A 9 -6.71 -1.57 -26.14
CA HIS A 9 -6.02 -2.54 -25.30
C HIS A 9 -6.95 -2.92 -24.14
N GLU A 10 -7.73 -3.98 -24.30
CA GLU A 10 -8.27 -4.77 -23.18
C GLU A 10 -7.15 -5.71 -22.71
N SER A 11 -6.05 -5.15 -22.21
CA SER A 11 -4.96 -5.93 -21.62
C SER A 11 -5.15 -5.93 -20.11
N ASN A 12 -5.68 -7.01 -19.55
CA ASN A 12 -5.57 -7.32 -18.11
C ASN A 12 -4.13 -7.72 -17.75
N ASP A 13 -3.14 -6.98 -18.26
CA ASP A 13 -1.73 -7.21 -18.03
C ASP A 13 -1.13 -5.91 -17.51
N LEU A 14 -0.52 -5.99 -16.34
CA LEU A 14 0.29 -4.90 -15.81
C LEU A 14 1.62 -4.87 -16.55
N GLU A 15 2.10 -3.67 -16.86
CA GLU A 15 3.47 -3.51 -17.33
C GLU A 15 4.43 -4.12 -16.30
N GLN A 16 5.50 -4.78 -16.75
CA GLN A 16 6.43 -5.46 -15.83
C GLN A 16 7.02 -4.50 -14.77
N ARG A 17 7.15 -3.21 -15.12
CA ARG A 17 7.60 -2.18 -14.18
C ARG A 17 6.53 -1.79 -13.15
N ASP A 18 5.24 -1.94 -13.46
CA ASP A 18 4.14 -1.78 -12.51
C ASP A 18 4.12 -2.95 -11.54
N VAL A 19 4.24 -4.19 -12.04
CA VAL A 19 4.35 -5.38 -11.17
C VAL A 19 5.48 -5.21 -10.17
N ARG A 20 6.69 -4.85 -10.63
CA ARG A 20 7.83 -4.62 -9.74
C ARG A 20 7.65 -3.44 -8.79
N ALA A 21 6.88 -2.42 -9.19
CA ALA A 21 6.56 -1.30 -8.32
C ALA A 21 5.63 -1.71 -7.18
N LEU A 22 4.68 -2.60 -7.45
CA LEU A 22 3.70 -3.09 -6.49
C LEU A 22 4.28 -4.17 -5.58
N THR A 23 5.07 -5.11 -6.08
CA THR A 23 5.43 -6.33 -5.35
C THR A 23 6.84 -6.36 -4.74
N GLU A 24 7.79 -5.56 -5.24
CA GLU A 24 9.13 -5.51 -4.62
C GLU A 24 9.13 -4.65 -3.34
N TYR A 25 9.83 -5.11 -2.30
CA TYR A 25 10.02 -4.38 -1.05
C TYR A 25 10.71 -3.03 -1.28
N MET A 26 9.97 -1.95 -1.07
CA MET A 26 10.44 -0.57 -1.25
C MET A 26 9.83 0.42 -0.25
N THR A 27 10.66 1.06 0.56
CA THR A 27 10.22 2.14 1.43
C THR A 27 10.12 3.45 0.65
N THR A 28 9.00 4.17 0.73
CA THR A 28 8.80 5.48 0.09
C THR A 28 8.63 6.55 1.15
N LEU A 29 9.54 7.52 1.20
CA LEU A 29 9.57 8.59 2.21
C LEU A 29 9.40 9.97 1.55
N PRO A 30 8.47 10.82 2.00
CA PRO A 30 8.33 12.17 1.48
C PRO A 30 9.48 13.06 1.97
N LEU A 31 10.09 13.81 1.06
CA LEU A 31 11.10 14.84 1.34
C LEU A 31 10.54 16.27 1.21
N GLY A 32 9.27 16.39 0.82
CA GLY A 32 8.57 17.66 0.59
C GLY A 32 8.59 18.10 -0.88
N GLY A 33 7.54 18.81 -1.30
CA GLY A 33 7.42 19.38 -2.66
C GLY A 33 7.33 18.32 -3.76
N ASP A 34 6.58 17.24 -3.54
CA ASP A 34 6.42 16.09 -4.45
C ASP A 34 7.73 15.34 -4.75
N VAL A 35 8.72 15.50 -3.86
CA VAL A 35 9.99 14.78 -3.93
C VAL A 35 10.02 13.69 -2.87
N TYR A 36 10.43 12.48 -3.28
CA TYR A 36 10.42 11.29 -2.45
C TYR A 36 11.78 10.62 -2.46
N SER A 37 12.13 9.97 -1.34
CA SER A 37 13.20 9.01 -1.26
C SER A 37 12.63 7.60 -1.38
N VAL A 38 13.11 6.80 -2.32
CA VAL A 38 12.70 5.40 -2.48
C VAL A 38 13.89 4.51 -2.17
N THR A 39 13.80 3.78 -1.07
CA THR A 39 14.82 2.82 -0.64
C THR A 39 14.37 1.42 -1.02
N THR A 40 15.22 0.71 -1.77
CA THR A 40 14.95 -0.64 -2.26
C THR A 40 15.55 -1.70 -1.34
N GLN A 41 15.09 -2.95 -1.45
CA GLN A 41 15.63 -4.09 -0.70
C GLN A 41 17.16 -4.26 -0.82
N SER A 42 17.78 -3.80 -1.90
CA SER A 42 19.24 -3.85 -2.06
C SER A 42 19.99 -2.83 -1.18
N GLY A 43 19.27 -1.99 -0.44
CA GLY A 43 19.81 -0.86 0.32
C GLY A 43 20.12 0.36 -0.54
N SER A 44 19.79 0.34 -1.84
CA SER A 44 19.95 1.51 -2.71
C SER A 44 18.80 2.48 -2.51
N GLU A 45 19.14 3.76 -2.40
CA GLU A 45 18.20 4.88 -2.28
C GLU A 45 18.18 5.70 -3.58
N TYR A 46 16.98 6.04 -4.05
CA TYR A 46 16.79 6.86 -5.24
C TYR A 46 15.84 8.02 -4.96
N ARG A 47 16.20 9.20 -5.46
CA ARG A 47 15.36 10.39 -5.35
C ARG A 47 14.41 10.45 -6.53
N VAL A 48 13.13 10.59 -6.24
CA VAL A 48 12.04 10.70 -7.20
C VAL A 48 11.41 12.07 -7.10
N ASP A 49 11.35 12.79 -8.21
CA ASP A 49 10.57 14.01 -8.38
C ASP A 49 9.29 13.60 -9.12
N ALA A 50 8.19 13.42 -8.37
CA ALA A 50 6.94 12.92 -8.92
C ALA A 50 6.25 13.94 -9.83
N ARG A 51 6.51 15.23 -9.58
CA ARG A 51 5.95 16.35 -10.34
C ARG A 51 6.55 16.43 -11.74
N GLU A 52 7.87 16.33 -11.84
CA GLU A 52 8.59 16.44 -13.11
C GLU A 52 8.87 15.07 -13.77
N GLY A 53 8.47 13.97 -13.12
CA GLY A 53 8.69 12.61 -13.65
C GLY A 53 10.18 12.26 -13.78
N ARG A 54 10.98 12.58 -12.76
CA ARG A 54 12.42 12.31 -12.73
C ARG A 54 12.77 11.34 -11.62
N CYS A 55 13.74 10.47 -11.89
CA CYS A 55 14.30 9.56 -10.90
C CYS A 55 15.80 9.46 -11.08
N THR A 56 16.55 9.36 -9.98
CA THR A 56 18.01 9.18 -10.01
C THR A 56 18.46 7.73 -10.24
N CYS A 57 17.54 6.80 -10.51
CA CYS A 57 17.90 5.41 -10.69
C CYS A 57 18.55 5.13 -12.06
N PRO A 58 19.39 4.08 -12.16
CA PRO A 58 20.02 3.72 -13.44
C PRO A 58 19.02 3.41 -14.55
N ASP A 59 17.86 2.82 -14.21
CA ASP A 59 16.85 2.48 -15.22
C ASP A 59 16.32 3.72 -15.93
N LYS A 60 16.00 4.78 -15.17
CA LYS A 60 15.59 6.07 -15.73
C LYS A 60 16.70 6.77 -16.51
N GLN A 61 17.94 6.59 -16.07
CA GLN A 61 19.09 7.25 -16.68
C GLN A 61 19.50 6.64 -18.02
N TYR A 62 19.40 5.32 -18.16
CA TYR A 62 20.03 4.60 -19.27
C TYR A 62 19.07 3.79 -20.14
N ASN A 63 17.91 3.40 -19.62
CA ASN A 63 17.03 2.42 -20.28
C ASN A 63 15.66 2.97 -20.69
N LEU A 64 15.37 4.24 -20.36
CA LEU A 64 14.06 4.86 -20.58
C LEU A 64 14.14 6.06 -21.51
N GLU A 65 13.14 6.17 -22.38
CA GLU A 65 12.90 7.36 -23.19
C GLU A 65 12.18 8.46 -22.40
N ASP A 66 12.09 9.66 -22.99
CA ASP A 66 11.38 10.78 -22.38
C ASP A 66 9.90 10.45 -22.20
N GLY A 67 9.36 10.71 -21.00
CA GLY A 67 7.99 10.37 -20.63
C GLY A 67 7.77 8.93 -20.14
N GLU A 68 8.72 8.01 -20.34
CA GLU A 68 8.63 6.69 -19.72
C GLU A 68 8.99 6.75 -18.24
N LEU A 69 8.37 5.88 -17.44
CA LEU A 69 8.53 5.85 -16.00
C LEU A 69 9.44 4.70 -15.60
N CYS A 70 10.23 4.84 -14.54
CA CYS A 70 10.90 3.69 -13.93
C CYS A 70 10.00 3.06 -12.86
N LYS A 71 10.44 1.93 -12.27
CA LYS A 71 9.67 1.29 -11.18
C LYS A 71 9.50 2.20 -9.94
N HIS A 72 10.48 3.05 -9.64
CA HIS A 72 10.41 3.92 -8.45
C HIS A 72 9.41 5.06 -8.62
N GLU A 73 9.32 5.63 -9.83
CA GLU A 73 8.29 6.63 -10.12
C GLU A 73 6.89 6.04 -10.09
N ARG A 74 6.73 4.80 -10.58
CA ARG A 74 5.46 4.06 -10.46
C ARG A 74 5.12 3.76 -9.01
N ARG A 75 6.10 3.31 -8.22
CA ARG A 75 5.96 3.06 -6.77
C ARG A 75 5.39 4.27 -6.06
N VAL A 76 5.95 5.46 -6.30
CA VAL A 76 5.47 6.72 -5.72
C VAL A 76 4.03 7.01 -6.13
N ARG A 77 3.66 6.80 -7.40
CA ARG A 77 2.29 7.05 -7.88
C ARG A 77 1.26 6.11 -7.26
N PHE A 78 1.59 4.84 -7.08
CA PHE A 78 0.73 3.91 -6.35
C PHE A 78 0.65 4.24 -4.85
N ALA A 79 1.80 4.53 -4.22
CA ALA A 79 1.88 4.83 -2.78
C ALA A 79 1.09 6.09 -2.40
N THR A 80 1.09 7.11 -3.26
CA THR A 80 0.34 8.36 -3.07
C THR A 80 -1.12 8.29 -3.55
N GLY A 81 -1.54 7.15 -4.10
CA GLY A 81 -2.86 7.00 -4.71
C GLY A 81 -3.09 7.91 -5.91
N GLN A 82 -2.04 8.44 -6.55
CA GLN A 82 -2.16 9.10 -7.85
C GLN A 82 -2.59 8.11 -8.92
N TRP A 83 -2.11 6.86 -8.81
CA TRP A 83 -2.56 5.72 -9.59
C TRP A 83 -3.30 4.74 -8.69
N ALA A 84 -4.44 4.24 -9.17
CA ALA A 84 -5.17 3.19 -8.49
C ALA A 84 -4.55 1.82 -8.84
N ILE A 85 -4.41 0.97 -7.84
CA ILE A 85 -4.07 -0.45 -7.99
C ILE A 85 -5.30 -1.13 -8.63
N PRO A 86 -5.15 -1.85 -9.76
CA PRO A 86 -6.28 -2.54 -10.37
C PRO A 86 -6.89 -3.58 -9.41
N ALA A 87 -8.22 -3.65 -9.35
CA ALA A 87 -8.96 -4.51 -8.42
C ALA A 87 -8.67 -6.01 -8.55
N TRP A 88 -8.18 -6.43 -9.72
CA TRP A 88 -7.85 -7.82 -10.01
C TRP A 88 -6.43 -8.21 -9.56
N VAL A 89 -5.62 -7.26 -9.11
CA VAL A 89 -4.30 -7.53 -8.52
C VAL A 89 -4.50 -8.21 -7.17
N ASP A 90 -3.73 -9.28 -6.93
CA ASP A 90 -3.69 -9.96 -5.65
C ASP A 90 -3.06 -9.06 -4.58
N ALA A 91 -3.85 -8.68 -3.58
CA ALA A 91 -3.42 -7.78 -2.51
C ALA A 91 -2.32 -8.40 -1.63
N ASP A 92 -2.29 -9.74 -1.51
CA ASP A 92 -1.26 -10.44 -0.72
C ASP A 92 0.13 -10.39 -1.38
N GLU A 93 0.19 -10.16 -2.70
CA GLU A 93 1.43 -9.98 -3.45
C GLU A 93 1.90 -8.51 -3.49
N VAL A 94 1.01 -7.56 -3.16
CA VAL A 94 1.40 -6.15 -3.02
C VAL A 94 2.26 -6.00 -1.78
N ASP A 95 3.37 -5.27 -1.91
CA ASP A 95 4.26 -4.96 -0.80
C ASP A 95 3.47 -4.31 0.35
N ALA A 96 3.44 -4.98 1.49
CA ALA A 96 2.74 -4.55 2.69
C ALA A 96 3.18 -3.16 3.20
N GLN A 97 4.37 -2.67 2.81
CA GLN A 97 4.87 -1.34 3.16
C GLN A 97 4.43 -0.24 2.17
N LEU A 98 3.62 -0.56 1.16
CA LEU A 98 3.17 0.40 0.17
C LEU A 98 2.34 1.51 0.85
N GLY A 99 2.88 2.73 0.84
CA GLY A 99 2.21 3.90 1.42
C GLY A 99 2.41 4.10 2.93
N GLU A 100 3.17 3.23 3.62
CA GLU A 100 3.33 3.28 5.10
C GLU A 100 3.78 4.64 5.65
N HIS A 101 4.54 5.42 4.87
CA HIS A 101 5.06 6.73 5.28
C HIS A 101 4.51 7.90 4.46
N ILE A 102 3.43 7.67 3.71
CA ILE A 102 2.76 8.70 2.92
C ILE A 102 1.52 9.17 3.68
N GLU A 103 1.25 10.48 3.68
CA GLU A 103 0.06 11.02 4.33
C GLU A 103 -1.22 10.63 3.56
N GLU A 104 -1.13 10.58 2.23
CA GLU A 104 -2.15 9.99 1.37
C GLU A 104 -2.12 8.45 1.39
N THR A 105 -3.29 7.84 1.17
CA THR A 105 -3.42 6.39 1.13
C THR A 105 -3.38 5.85 -0.32
N PRO A 106 -2.76 4.67 -0.55
CA PRO A 106 -2.92 3.93 -1.79
C PRO A 106 -4.40 3.69 -2.09
N LYS A 107 -4.76 3.67 -3.38
CA LYS A 107 -6.14 3.49 -3.84
C LYS A 107 -6.26 2.21 -4.62
N VAL A 108 -7.35 1.46 -4.40
CA VAL A 108 -7.73 0.32 -5.24
C VAL A 108 -8.86 0.76 -6.16
N ALA A 109 -8.81 0.39 -7.44
CA ALA A 109 -9.89 0.68 -8.37
C ALA A 109 -11.15 -0.13 -7.98
N ALA A 110 -12.35 0.45 -8.05
CA ALA A 110 -13.56 -0.36 -7.86
C ALA A 110 -13.87 -1.16 -9.15
N THR A 111 -14.44 -2.35 -8.96
CA THR A 111 -14.83 -3.25 -10.04
C THR A 111 -16.04 -2.76 -10.87
N ASP A 112 -16.70 -1.69 -10.44
CA ASP A 112 -17.89 -1.09 -11.09
C ASP A 112 -17.68 0.36 -11.59
N GLY A 113 -16.44 0.87 -11.55
CA GLY A 113 -16.12 2.24 -11.98
C GLY A 113 -16.32 3.32 -10.91
N GLY A 114 -16.57 2.94 -9.66
CA GLY A 114 -16.44 3.83 -8.50
C GLY A 114 -14.99 3.93 -8.00
N VAL A 115 -14.70 4.93 -7.17
CA VAL A 115 -13.53 4.89 -6.28
C VAL A 115 -14.08 4.58 -4.88
N THR A 116 -13.71 3.45 -4.29
CA THR A 116 -14.05 3.21 -2.89
C THR A 116 -13.02 3.94 -2.03
N LEU A 117 -13.50 4.88 -1.22
CA LEU A 117 -12.72 5.43 -0.12
C LEU A 117 -12.90 4.47 1.06
N GLU A 118 -12.37 3.26 0.94
CA GLU A 118 -12.33 2.33 2.06
C GLU A 118 -11.04 2.60 2.83
N GLU A 119 -11.23 3.43 3.84
CA GLU A 119 -10.38 3.63 5.01
C GLU A 119 -9.77 2.30 5.46
N PHE A 120 -8.46 2.13 5.22
CA PHE A 120 -7.68 1.15 5.97
C PHE A 120 -7.52 1.70 7.39
N GLY A 121 -8.56 1.50 8.21
CA GLY A 121 -8.60 1.93 9.59
C GLY A 121 -9.90 1.49 10.26
N GLY A 122 -9.81 0.58 11.22
CA GLY A 122 -10.93 0.23 12.09
C GLY A 122 -11.24 -1.26 12.13
N ASP A 123 -10.57 -1.94 13.05
CA ASP A 123 -10.85 -3.26 13.59
C ASP A 123 -12.33 -3.52 13.92
N ASP A 124 -12.98 -4.44 13.19
CA ASP A 124 -14.23 -5.12 13.61
C ASP A 124 -13.95 -6.59 13.97
N ARG A 125 -12.75 -6.93 14.48
CA ARG A 125 -12.45 -8.29 15.02
C ARG A 125 -12.91 -8.47 16.48
N ASP A 126 -13.91 -7.70 16.93
CA ASP A 126 -14.35 -7.75 18.33
C ASP A 126 -14.96 -9.12 18.73
N ASP A 127 -15.35 -9.96 17.77
CA ASP A 127 -15.93 -11.28 18.02
C ASP A 127 -14.93 -12.47 17.89
N ASP A 128 -13.71 -12.28 17.38
CA ASP A 128 -12.70 -13.36 17.23
C ASP A 128 -11.77 -13.50 18.45
N ARG A 129 -12.23 -13.07 19.63
CA ARG A 129 -11.43 -13.18 20.86
C ARG A 129 -11.37 -14.64 21.35
N PRO A 130 -10.27 -15.03 22.01
CA PRO A 130 -10.11 -16.41 22.47
C PRO A 130 -11.16 -16.80 23.51
N GLU A 131 -11.56 -18.07 23.50
CA GLU A 131 -12.57 -18.63 24.39
C GLU A 131 -12.18 -18.57 25.89
N ASP A 132 -10.88 -18.49 26.18
CA ASP A 132 -10.32 -18.31 27.53
C ASP A 132 -10.11 -16.82 27.91
N CYS A 133 -10.74 -15.89 27.20
CA CYS A 133 -10.69 -14.47 27.51
C CYS A 133 -11.24 -14.14 28.91
N ASP A 134 -10.36 -13.70 29.81
CA ASP A 134 -10.69 -13.23 31.16
C ASP A 134 -10.22 -11.79 31.41
N CYS A 135 -10.59 -10.85 30.52
CA CYS A 135 -10.28 -9.44 30.72
C CYS A 135 -11.01 -8.92 31.96
N SER A 136 -10.23 -8.49 32.97
CA SER A 136 -10.78 -7.91 34.20
C SER A 136 -10.94 -6.40 34.05
N PRO A 137 -12.07 -5.82 34.50
CA PRO A 137 -12.28 -4.37 34.48
C PRO A 137 -11.34 -3.60 35.44
N LEU A 138 -10.57 -4.30 36.26
CA LEU A 138 -9.61 -3.70 37.20
C LEU A 138 -8.28 -3.29 36.54
N PHE A 139 -8.04 -3.71 35.29
CA PHE A 139 -6.89 -3.30 34.48
C PHE A 139 -7.40 -2.51 33.27
N GLU A 140 -7.69 -1.23 33.50
CA GLU A 140 -8.47 -0.38 32.59
C GLU A 140 -7.82 -0.18 31.19
N ASP A 141 -6.53 -0.50 31.04
CA ASP A 141 -5.77 -0.29 29.79
C ASP A 141 -4.95 -1.51 29.32
N LEU A 142 -5.14 -2.70 29.90
CA LEU A 142 -4.33 -3.89 29.55
C LEU A 142 -5.19 -5.09 29.17
N ALA A 143 -4.93 -5.68 28.00
CA ALA A 143 -5.49 -6.96 27.62
C ALA A 143 -5.10 -8.09 28.59
N CYS A 144 -5.99 -9.05 28.82
CA CYS A 144 -5.63 -10.25 29.56
C CYS A 144 -4.60 -11.10 28.79
N TRP A 145 -3.88 -11.97 29.51
CA TRP A 145 -2.83 -12.78 28.89
C TRP A 145 -3.30 -13.61 27.68
N PRO A 146 -4.47 -14.29 27.70
CA PRO A 146 -4.99 -14.98 26.52
C PRO A 146 -5.21 -14.06 25.31
N CYS A 147 -5.75 -12.86 25.52
CA CYS A 147 -5.95 -11.87 24.45
C CYS A 147 -4.61 -11.36 23.92
N TYR A 148 -3.66 -11.02 24.79
CA TYR A 148 -2.33 -10.55 24.39
C TYR A 148 -1.56 -11.61 23.58
N ARG A 149 -1.63 -12.88 23.99
CA ARG A 149 -1.04 -14.02 23.26
C ARG A 149 -1.52 -14.09 21.81
N ASP A 150 -2.79 -13.78 21.59
CA ASP A 150 -3.44 -13.89 20.29
C ASP A 150 -3.44 -12.56 19.51
N GLY A 151 -2.69 -11.57 19.98
CA GLY A 151 -2.41 -10.31 19.26
C GLY A 151 -3.33 -9.13 19.61
N PHE A 152 -4.21 -9.27 20.61
CA PHE A 152 -5.06 -8.19 21.08
C PHE A 152 -4.34 -7.36 22.16
N GLU A 153 -4.11 -6.08 21.87
CA GLU A 153 -3.40 -5.17 22.79
C GLU A 153 -4.36 -4.44 23.75
N THR A 154 -5.65 -4.39 23.42
CA THR A 154 -6.69 -3.75 24.25
C THR A 154 -7.56 -4.78 24.99
N PRO A 155 -8.02 -4.47 26.22
CA PRO A 155 -8.94 -5.33 26.95
C PRO A 155 -10.25 -5.52 26.17
N ASN A 156 -10.89 -6.67 26.36
CA ASN A 156 -12.18 -6.96 25.74
C ASN A 156 -13.26 -6.06 26.36
N PRO A 157 -13.87 -5.12 25.61
CA PRO A 157 -14.90 -4.23 26.13
C PRO A 157 -16.18 -4.98 26.54
N ASN A 158 -16.37 -6.20 26.01
CA ASN A 158 -17.52 -7.06 26.26
C ASN A 158 -17.27 -8.11 27.35
N ALA A 159 -16.10 -8.12 28.00
CA ALA A 159 -15.82 -9.07 29.08
C ALA A 159 -16.71 -8.77 30.31
N THR A 160 -17.77 -9.55 30.46
CA THR A 160 -18.52 -9.65 31.71
C THR A 160 -17.64 -10.41 32.71
N GLY A 161 -16.97 -9.70 33.62
CA GLY A 161 -16.01 -10.28 34.56
C GLY A 161 -16.47 -11.62 35.13
N GLY A 162 -15.70 -12.67 34.83
CA GLY A 162 -15.91 -14.00 35.38
C GLY A 162 -15.56 -13.98 36.86
N GLY A 163 -16.48 -14.44 37.70
CA GLY A 163 -16.24 -14.68 39.13
C GLY A 163 -15.57 -16.02 39.39
#